data_AF-A0A1Z9SIN5-F1
#
_entry.id   AF-A0A1Z9SIN5-F1
#
_cell.length_a   1.000
_cell.length_b   1.000
_cell.length_c   1.000
_cell.angle_alpha   90.00
_cell.angle_beta   90.00
_cell.angle_gamma   90.00
#
_symmetry.space_group_name_H-M   'P 1'
#
loop_
_entity.id
_entity.type
_entity.pdbx_description
1 polymer ?
#
loop_
_entity_poly.entity_id
_entity_poly.type
_entity_poly.pdbx_seq_one_letter_code
_entity_poly.pdbx_strand_id
1 'polypeptide(L)'
;MTFKVQKLLVLLWMCVAISIAVPVSAQNKYSRYIKANPSNLFQLCVYSGDDIACYSCGALQKKRGNLADAHDAFFFGAQLARERAGFVCMLELARLHEKGEGVRRDLVQAYRWYTVLMNDQPSQDLSAVASNKRQSIAVTMTTGQVATAEAMARAWKAQSGT
;
A
#
# COMPACT_ATOMS: atom_id res chain seq x y z
N MET A 1 -49.65 -4.31 49.78
CA MET A 1 -49.40 -4.98 48.48
C MET A 1 -48.69 -4.01 47.54
N THR A 2 -47.36 -3.93 47.57
CA THR A 2 -46.59 -2.90 46.83
C THR A 2 -45.18 -3.40 46.47
N PHE A 3 -45.05 -4.58 45.84
CA PHE A 3 -43.73 -5.16 45.51
C PHE A 3 -43.51 -5.50 44.03
N LYS A 4 -44.33 -4.97 43.10
CA LYS A 4 -44.23 -5.31 41.67
C LYS A 4 -43.77 -4.20 40.71
N VAL A 5 -43.61 -2.96 41.16
CA VAL A 5 -43.23 -1.85 40.25
C VAL A 5 -41.71 -1.58 40.24
N GLN A 6 -40.98 -2.02 41.27
CA GLN A 6 -39.55 -1.68 41.41
C GLN A 6 -38.60 -2.54 40.56
N LYS A 7 -39.08 -3.64 39.96
CA LYS A 7 -38.25 -4.51 39.09
C LYS A 7 -38.33 -4.16 37.59
N LEU A 8 -39.30 -3.35 37.14
CA LEU A 8 -39.40 -2.97 35.72
C LEU A 8 -38.52 -1.78 35.33
N LEU A 9 -38.14 -0.93 36.29
CA LEU A 9 -37.34 0.27 36.03
C LEU A 9 -35.84 -0.01 35.84
N VAL A 10 -35.35 -1.16 36.32
CA VAL A 10 -33.92 -1.53 36.20
C VAL A 10 -33.60 -2.14 34.83
N LEU A 11 -34.59 -2.74 34.14
CA LEU A 11 -34.40 -3.38 32.84
C LEU A 11 -34.36 -2.39 31.66
N LEU A 12 -34.89 -1.18 31.83
CA LEU A 12 -34.94 -0.18 30.75
C LEU A 12 -33.65 0.66 30.61
N TRP A 13 -32.73 0.54 31.56
CA TRP A 13 -31.42 1.21 31.52
C TRP A 13 -30.27 0.33 31.00
N MET A 14 -30.52 -0.94 30.70
CA MET A 14 -29.46 -1.85 30.18
C MET A 14 -29.29 -1.82 28.66
N CYS A 15 -30.12 -1.09 27.91
CA CYS A 15 -30.09 -1.13 26.44
C CYS A 15 -29.46 0.09 25.74
N VAL A 16 -28.94 1.10 26.46
CA VAL A 16 -28.29 2.26 25.82
C VAL A 16 -26.89 2.45 26.36
N ALA A 17 -25.97 1.61 25.91
CA ALA A 17 -24.57 1.97 25.66
C ALA A 17 -23.77 0.72 25.25
N ILE A 18 -24.12 0.10 24.13
CA ILE A 18 -23.06 -0.54 23.33
C ILE A 18 -22.38 0.60 22.58
N SER A 19 -21.65 1.45 23.32
CA SER A 19 -20.59 2.24 22.71
C SER A 19 -19.53 1.23 22.32
N ILE A 20 -19.47 0.91 21.03
CA ILE A 20 -18.28 0.31 20.43
C ILE A 20 -17.15 1.31 20.66
N ALA A 21 -16.46 1.17 21.79
CA ALA A 21 -15.25 1.91 22.07
C ALA A 21 -14.23 1.47 21.02
N VAL A 22 -14.15 2.23 19.93
CA VAL A 22 -13.04 2.09 18.99
C VAL A 22 -11.79 2.31 19.83
N PRO A 23 -10.87 1.33 19.89
CA PRO A 23 -9.70 1.46 20.74
C PRO A 23 -8.93 2.71 20.31
N VAL A 24 -8.67 3.62 21.27
CA VAL A 24 -7.97 4.90 21.08
C VAL A 24 -6.61 4.72 20.40
N SER A 25 -6.02 3.52 20.48
CA SER A 25 -4.80 3.14 19.75
C SER A 25 -4.93 3.28 18.23
N ALA A 26 -6.10 3.00 17.65
CA ALA A 26 -6.35 3.18 16.22
C ALA A 26 -6.43 4.67 15.84
N GLN A 27 -7.00 5.50 16.73
CA GLN A 27 -7.14 6.94 16.52
C GLN A 27 -5.78 7.66 16.58
N ASN A 28 -4.80 7.10 17.30
CA ASN A 28 -3.46 7.68 17.42
C ASN A 28 -2.44 7.14 16.40
N LYS A 29 -2.59 5.90 15.90
CA LYS A 29 -1.65 5.31 14.93
C LYS A 29 -1.52 6.14 13.63
N TYR A 30 -2.64 6.70 13.16
CA TYR A 30 -2.69 7.42 11.88
C TYR A 30 -2.60 8.94 11.99
N SER A 31 -2.64 9.48 13.21
CA SER A 31 -2.67 10.94 13.46
C SER A 31 -1.45 11.64 12.84
N ARG A 32 -0.29 10.97 12.86
CA ARG A 32 0.97 11.46 12.27
C ARG A 32 0.94 11.62 10.76
N TYR A 33 0.15 10.83 10.02
CA TYR A 33 0.08 10.95 8.56
C TYR A 33 -0.95 12.00 8.13
N ILE A 34 -2.07 12.11 8.86
CA ILE A 34 -3.16 13.03 8.54
C ILE A 34 -2.71 14.49 8.60
N LYS A 35 -1.84 14.83 9.56
CA LYS A 35 -1.33 16.19 9.77
C LYS A 35 -0.01 16.47 9.06
N ALA A 36 0.61 15.48 8.43
CA ALA A 36 1.92 15.63 7.82
C ALA A 36 1.82 16.31 6.44
N ASN A 37 2.79 17.18 6.14
CA ASN A 37 3.04 17.67 4.79
C ASN A 37 3.95 16.67 4.03
N PRO A 38 4.22 16.86 2.72
CA PRO A 38 5.07 15.94 1.98
C PRO A 38 6.48 15.79 2.56
N SER A 39 7.08 16.86 3.07
CA SER A 39 8.43 16.81 3.66
C SER A 39 8.46 15.95 4.93
N ASN A 40 7.46 16.07 5.80
CA ASN A 40 7.32 15.20 6.98
C ASN A 40 7.07 13.74 6.59
N LEU A 41 6.24 13.48 5.58
CA LEU A 41 5.98 12.11 5.09
C LEU A 41 7.23 11.48 4.46
N PHE A 42 7.96 12.24 3.66
CA PHE A 42 9.20 11.78 3.04
C PHE A 42 10.27 11.50 4.10
N GLN A 43 10.37 12.35 5.13
CA GLN A 43 11.27 12.09 6.25
C GLN A 43 10.94 10.78 6.98
N LEU A 44 9.66 10.54 7.28
CA LEU A 44 9.23 9.28 7.92
C LEU A 44 9.50 8.06 7.01
N CYS A 45 9.28 8.20 5.70
CA CYS A 45 9.58 7.16 4.73
C CYS A 45 11.07 6.81 4.72
N VAL A 46 11.93 7.80 4.46
CA VAL A 46 13.37 7.57 4.22
C VAL A 46 14.15 7.30 5.51
N TYR A 47 13.90 8.06 6.59
CA TYR A 47 14.70 7.96 7.81
C TYR A 47 14.14 6.95 8.81
N SER A 48 12.82 6.77 8.87
CA SER A 48 12.21 5.84 9.82
C SER A 48 11.88 4.48 9.20
N GLY A 49 12.05 4.32 7.88
CA GLY A 49 11.72 3.08 7.18
C GLY A 49 10.22 2.76 7.18
N ASP A 50 9.37 3.80 7.32
CA ASP A 50 7.93 3.65 7.48
C ASP A 50 7.26 3.50 6.11
N ASP A 51 6.90 2.27 5.73
CA ASP A 51 6.31 1.94 4.43
C ASP A 51 4.92 2.59 4.22
N ILE A 52 4.16 2.82 5.30
CA ILE A 52 2.92 3.60 5.27
C ILE A 52 3.20 5.07 4.95
N ALA A 53 4.28 5.64 5.49
CA ALA A 53 4.70 6.99 5.16
C ALA A 53 5.10 7.12 3.69
N CYS A 54 5.83 6.13 3.15
CA CYS A 54 6.20 6.08 1.74
C CYS A 54 4.97 6.05 0.84
N TYR A 55 4.01 5.16 1.11
CA TYR A 55 2.74 5.10 0.39
C TYR A 55 1.98 6.44 0.47
N SER A 56 1.87 7.00 1.68
CA SER A 56 1.15 8.25 1.91
C SER A 56 1.81 9.43 1.19
N CYS A 57 3.14 9.50 1.19
CA CYS A 57 3.91 10.49 0.46
C CYS A 57 3.66 10.37 -1.05
N GLY A 58 3.80 9.18 -1.61
CA GLY A 58 3.59 8.94 -3.04
C GLY A 58 2.18 9.25 -3.49
N ALA A 59 1.17 8.85 -2.70
CA ALA A 59 -0.24 9.16 -2.96
C ALA A 59 -0.51 10.68 -2.93
N LEU A 60 0.06 11.40 -1.96
CA LEU A 60 -0.07 12.85 -1.87
C LEU A 60 0.58 13.56 -3.05
N GLN A 61 1.78 13.14 -3.45
CA GLN A 61 2.49 13.72 -4.58
C GLN A 61 1.79 13.46 -5.91
N LYS A 62 1.28 12.24 -6.11
CA LYS A 62 0.45 11.88 -7.27
C LYS A 62 -0.80 12.75 -7.35
N LYS A 63 -1.49 12.98 -6.22
CA LYS A 63 -2.64 13.89 -6.15
C LYS A 63 -2.29 15.33 -6.51
N ARG A 64 -1.06 15.77 -6.25
CA ARG A 64 -0.55 17.10 -6.61
C ARG A 64 -0.05 17.20 -8.05
N GLY A 65 0.00 16.10 -8.79
CA GLY A 65 0.57 16.04 -10.14
C GLY A 65 2.09 15.90 -10.17
N ASN A 66 2.75 15.78 -9.00
CA ASN A 66 4.19 15.56 -8.89
C ASN A 66 4.50 14.06 -9.06
N LEU A 67 4.32 13.56 -10.28
CA LEU A 67 4.39 12.12 -10.56
C LEU A 67 5.80 11.54 -10.44
N ALA A 68 6.85 12.34 -10.65
CA ALA A 68 8.23 11.94 -10.41
C ALA A 68 8.50 11.72 -8.91
N ASP A 69 8.14 12.69 -8.06
CA ASP A 69 8.24 12.54 -6.60
C ASP A 69 7.40 11.37 -6.08
N ALA A 70 6.24 11.12 -6.71
CA ALA A 70 5.41 9.99 -6.37
C ALA A 70 6.10 8.65 -6.69
N HIS A 71 6.75 8.57 -7.85
CA HIS A 71 7.55 7.42 -8.25
C HIS A 71 8.65 7.13 -7.22
N ASP A 72 9.45 8.13 -6.86
CA ASP A 72 10.54 7.97 -5.89
C ASP A 72 10.01 7.45 -4.55
N ALA A 73 8.92 8.05 -4.04
CA ALA A 73 8.31 7.61 -2.78
C ALA A 73 7.81 6.15 -2.84
N PHE A 74 7.17 5.74 -3.95
CA PHE A 74 6.75 4.36 -4.13
C PHE A 74 7.94 3.40 -4.30
N PHE A 75 9.04 3.84 -4.92
CA PHE A 75 10.25 3.03 -5.03
C PHE A 75 10.88 2.78 -3.66
N PHE A 76 11.02 3.80 -2.83
CA PHE A 76 11.47 3.62 -1.44
C PHE A 76 10.51 2.71 -0.64
N GLY A 77 9.20 2.90 -0.79
CA GLY A 77 8.21 2.04 -0.14
C GLY A 77 8.28 0.57 -0.60
N ALA A 78 8.60 0.33 -1.87
CA ALA A 78 8.80 -1.02 -2.41
C ALA A 78 10.08 -1.67 -1.84
N GLN A 79 11.16 -0.92 -1.63
CA GLN A 79 12.38 -1.42 -0.97
C GLN A 79 12.13 -1.84 0.48
N LEU A 80 11.26 -1.11 1.17
CA LEU A 80 10.96 -1.32 2.59
C LEU A 80 9.79 -2.29 2.82
N ALA A 81 9.26 -2.91 1.77
CA ALA A 81 8.03 -3.67 1.84
C ALA A 81 8.14 -4.88 2.80
N ARG A 82 7.45 -4.77 3.93
CA ARG A 82 7.27 -5.85 4.92
C ARG A 82 5.80 -6.14 5.17
N GLU A 83 4.96 -5.13 4.94
CA GLU A 83 3.53 -5.18 5.15
C GLU A 83 2.79 -4.70 3.90
N ARG A 84 1.47 -4.68 4.01
CA ARG A 84 0.55 -4.31 2.93
C ARG A 84 0.91 -2.96 2.27
N ALA A 85 1.40 -1.98 3.02
CA ALA A 85 1.66 -0.64 2.47
C ALA A 85 2.83 -0.65 1.46
N GLY A 86 3.94 -1.34 1.76
CA GLY A 86 5.02 -1.52 0.79
C GLY A 86 4.59 -2.30 -0.45
N PHE A 87 3.74 -3.32 -0.31
CA PHE A 87 3.17 -4.05 -1.44
C PHE A 87 2.28 -3.17 -2.34
N VAL A 88 1.52 -2.24 -1.73
CA VAL A 88 0.76 -1.23 -2.49
C VAL A 88 1.70 -0.27 -3.22
N CYS A 89 2.85 0.08 -2.63
CA CYS A 89 3.86 0.89 -3.31
C CYS A 89 4.40 0.19 -4.57
N MET A 90 4.70 -1.11 -4.51
CA MET A 90 5.10 -1.89 -5.70
C MET A 90 4.03 -1.86 -6.79
N LEU A 91 2.76 -1.97 -6.41
CA LEU A 91 1.64 -1.92 -7.34
C LEU A 91 1.53 -0.55 -8.03
N GLU A 92 1.63 0.54 -7.27
CA GLU A 92 1.60 1.89 -7.83
C GLU A 92 2.81 2.18 -8.70
N LEU A 93 4.00 1.72 -8.31
CA LEU A 93 5.22 1.84 -9.09
C LEU A 93 5.09 1.13 -10.45
N ALA A 94 4.53 -0.08 -10.47
CA ALA A 94 4.24 -0.81 -11.70
C ALA A 94 3.29 -0.03 -12.62
N ARG A 95 2.24 0.59 -12.06
CA ARG A 95 1.27 1.40 -12.81
C ARG A 95 1.88 2.66 -13.41
N LEU A 96 2.78 3.34 -12.70
CA LEU A 96 3.48 4.51 -13.22
C LEU A 96 4.30 4.14 -14.45
N HIS A 97 5.03 3.02 -14.41
CA HIS A 97 5.78 2.50 -15.55
C HIS A 97 4.88 2.01 -16.70
N GLU A 98 3.77 1.33 -16.40
CA GLU A 98 2.80 0.82 -17.39
C GLU A 98 2.25 1.98 -18.25
N LYS A 99 1.94 3.10 -17.61
CA LYS A 99 1.33 4.27 -18.25
C LYS A 99 2.32 5.32 -18.72
N GLY A 100 3.53 5.34 -18.17
CA GLY A 100 4.47 6.44 -18.36
C GLY A 100 4.05 7.72 -17.62
N GLU A 101 3.47 7.56 -16.42
CA GLU A 101 3.07 8.68 -15.56
C GLU A 101 4.29 9.11 -14.72
N GLY A 102 4.82 10.31 -14.95
CA GLY A 102 6.00 10.83 -14.22
C GLY A 102 7.34 10.20 -14.60
N VAL A 103 7.32 9.14 -15.40
CA VAL A 103 8.49 8.44 -15.95
C VAL A 103 8.23 8.05 -17.40
N ARG A 104 9.27 7.69 -18.16
CA ARG A 104 9.07 7.11 -19.50
C ARG A 104 8.31 5.79 -19.37
N ARG A 105 7.32 5.58 -20.25
CA ARG A 105 6.57 4.32 -20.32
C ARG A 105 7.52 3.15 -20.56
N ASP A 106 7.47 2.15 -19.69
CA ASP A 106 8.35 0.99 -19.70
C ASP A 106 7.60 -0.25 -19.20
N LEU A 107 7.19 -1.11 -20.15
CA LEU A 107 6.48 -2.34 -19.82
C LEU A 107 7.37 -3.41 -19.18
N VAL A 108 8.70 -3.37 -19.39
CA VAL A 108 9.64 -4.28 -18.74
C VAL A 108 9.67 -3.99 -17.25
N GLN A 109 9.77 -2.72 -16.88
CA GLN A 109 9.72 -2.29 -15.48
C GLN A 109 8.35 -2.54 -14.84
N ALA A 110 7.26 -2.26 -15.54
CA ALA A 110 5.91 -2.56 -15.05
C ALA A 110 5.74 -4.07 -14.77
N TYR A 111 6.11 -4.92 -15.72
CA TYR A 111 6.04 -6.38 -15.58
C TYR A 111 6.90 -6.88 -14.43
N ARG A 112 8.12 -6.35 -14.30
CA ARG A 112 9.03 -6.67 -13.20
C ARG A 112 8.35 -6.41 -11.85
N TRP A 113 7.81 -5.22 -11.63
CA TRP A 113 7.21 -4.86 -10.34
C TRP A 113 5.95 -5.65 -10.02
N TYR A 114 5.10 -5.94 -11.02
CA TYR A 114 3.97 -6.86 -10.81
C TYR A 114 4.45 -8.26 -10.42
N THR A 115 5.53 -8.76 -11.03
CA THR A 115 6.12 -10.06 -10.69
C THR A 115 6.72 -10.08 -9.28
N VAL A 116 7.47 -9.04 -8.91
CA VAL A 116 8.04 -8.90 -7.57
C VAL A 116 6.93 -8.90 -6.51
N LEU A 117 5.88 -8.10 -6.73
CA LEU A 117 4.73 -8.05 -5.83
C LEU A 117 4.10 -9.43 -5.64
N MET A 118 3.93 -10.24 -6.68
CA MET A 118 3.38 -11.59 -6.53
C MET A 118 4.30 -12.52 -5.71
N ASN A 119 5.61 -12.32 -5.77
CA ASN A 119 6.60 -13.17 -5.11
C ASN A 119 6.75 -12.86 -3.61
N ASP A 120 6.49 -11.62 -3.19
CA ASP A 120 6.66 -11.18 -1.80
C ASP A 120 5.43 -11.51 -0.92
N GLN A 121 4.61 -12.46 -1.35
CA GLN A 121 3.46 -13.01 -0.60
C GLN A 121 2.47 -11.94 -0.06
N PRO A 122 1.93 -11.06 -0.92
CA PRO A 122 0.98 -10.04 -0.51
C PRO A 122 -0.38 -10.69 -0.20
N SER A 123 -1.35 -9.89 0.25
CA SER A 123 -2.73 -10.37 0.36
C SER A 123 -3.26 -10.90 -0.99
N GLN A 124 -4.15 -11.89 -0.95
CA GLN A 124 -4.70 -12.54 -2.14
C GLN A 124 -5.22 -11.53 -3.19
N ASP A 125 -5.93 -10.49 -2.75
CA ASP A 125 -6.44 -9.45 -3.63
C ASP A 125 -5.34 -8.71 -4.41
N LEU A 126 -4.24 -8.38 -3.74
CA LEU A 126 -3.11 -7.69 -4.38
C LEU A 126 -2.38 -8.60 -5.36
N SER A 127 -2.22 -9.88 -4.99
CA SER A 127 -1.64 -10.89 -5.89
C SER A 127 -2.50 -11.08 -7.15
N ALA A 128 -3.83 -11.14 -7.01
CA ALA A 128 -4.74 -11.27 -8.13
C ALA A 128 -4.68 -10.04 -9.06
N VAL A 129 -4.67 -8.82 -8.50
CA VAL A 129 -4.53 -7.59 -9.30
C VAL A 129 -3.19 -7.57 -10.05
N ALA A 130 -2.10 -7.93 -9.38
CA ALA A 130 -0.77 -7.96 -9.98
C ALA A 130 -0.68 -9.01 -11.10
N SER A 131 -1.21 -10.21 -10.87
CA SER A 131 -1.27 -11.29 -11.87
C SER A 131 -2.05 -10.88 -13.12
N ASN A 132 -3.25 -10.33 -12.93
CA ASN A 132 -4.09 -9.87 -14.04
C ASN A 132 -3.39 -8.78 -14.86
N LYS A 133 -2.75 -7.82 -14.17
CA LYS A 133 -2.02 -6.74 -14.84
C LYS A 133 -0.79 -7.23 -15.57
N ARG A 134 0.01 -8.08 -14.94
CA ARG A 134 1.18 -8.74 -15.56
C ARG A 134 0.78 -9.50 -16.82
N GLN A 135 -0.28 -10.32 -16.77
CA GLN A 135 -0.77 -11.05 -17.93
C GLN A 135 -1.28 -10.10 -19.03
N SER A 136 -2.01 -9.05 -18.66
CA SER A 136 -2.55 -8.07 -19.59
C SER A 136 -1.46 -7.30 -20.35
N ILE A 137 -0.31 -7.01 -19.75
CA ILE A 137 0.78 -6.31 -20.46
C ILE A 137 1.69 -7.30 -21.21
N ALA A 138 1.80 -8.55 -20.74
CA ALA A 138 2.62 -9.59 -21.37
C ALA A 138 2.27 -9.81 -22.84
N VAL A 139 0.98 -9.73 -23.19
CA VAL A 139 0.49 -9.92 -24.58
C VAL A 139 0.97 -8.82 -25.54
N THR A 140 1.46 -7.70 -25.02
CA THR A 140 1.98 -6.57 -25.80
C THR A 140 3.51 -6.46 -25.79
N MET A 141 4.17 -7.37 -25.06
CA MET A 141 5.63 -7.41 -24.91
C MET A 141 6.22 -8.49 -25.81
N THR A 142 7.48 -8.35 -26.18
CA THR A 142 8.22 -9.44 -26.83
C THR A 142 8.65 -10.48 -25.80
N THR A 143 8.91 -11.71 -26.24
CA THR A 143 9.47 -12.77 -25.38
C THR A 143 10.77 -12.33 -24.72
N GLY A 144 11.63 -11.59 -25.42
CA GLY A 144 12.87 -11.03 -24.87
C GLY A 144 12.62 -10.00 -23.77
N GLN A 145 11.61 -9.14 -23.92
CA GLN A 145 11.22 -8.18 -22.89
C GLN A 145 10.66 -8.88 -21.64
N VAL A 146 9.82 -9.91 -21.81
CA VAL A 146 9.28 -10.71 -20.70
C VAL A 146 10.42 -11.41 -19.96
N ALA A 147 11.32 -12.09 -20.68
CA ALA A 147 12.47 -12.77 -20.09
C ALA A 147 13.37 -11.81 -19.31
N THR A 148 13.59 -10.59 -19.83
CA THR A 148 14.34 -9.53 -19.15
C THR A 148 13.66 -9.10 -17.86
N ALA A 149 12.34 -8.84 -17.90
CA ALA A 149 11.58 -8.42 -16.73
C ALA A 149 11.57 -9.48 -15.62
N GLU A 150 11.42 -10.75 -15.99
CA GLU A 150 11.48 -11.87 -15.05
C GLU A 150 12.88 -12.02 -14.43
N ALA A 151 13.95 -11.83 -15.22
CA ALA A 151 15.31 -11.85 -14.71
C ALA A 151 15.54 -10.73 -13.67
N MET A 152 15.05 -9.52 -13.95
CA MET A 152 15.11 -8.41 -13.01
C MET A 152 14.30 -8.68 -11.73
N ALA A 153 13.13 -9.33 -11.84
CA ALA A 153 12.32 -9.69 -10.68
C ALA A 153 12.99 -10.76 -9.80
N ARG A 154 13.68 -11.74 -10.42
CA ARG A 154 14.49 -12.72 -9.68
C ARG A 154 15.68 -12.06 -8.98
N ALA A 155 16.37 -11.15 -9.66
CA ALA A 155 17.51 -10.43 -9.10
C ALA A 155 17.11 -9.56 -7.90
N TRP A 156 15.91 -8.97 -7.93
CA TRP A 156 15.37 -8.22 -6.79
C TRP A 156 15.30 -9.06 -5.51
N LYS A 157 14.78 -10.29 -5.60
CA LYS A 157 14.68 -11.21 -4.45
C LYS A 157 16.06 -11.53 -3.84
N ALA A 158 17.09 -11.63 -4.68
CA ALA A 158 18.45 -11.87 -4.20
C ALA A 158 19.03 -10.68 -3.43
N GLN A 159 18.62 -9.45 -3.77
CA GLN A 159 19.06 -8.22 -3.10
C GLN A 159 18.30 -7.96 -1.79
N SER A 160 17.04 -8.39 -1.69
CA SER A 160 16.20 -8.18 -0.50
C SER A 160 16.31 -9.30 0.56
N GLY A 161 17.03 -10.39 0.26
CA GLY A 161 17.19 -11.56 1.13
C GLY A 161 18.47 -11.60 1.98
N THR A 162 19.30 -10.55 1.96
CA THR A 162 20.52 -10.37 2.78
C THR A 162 20.35 -9.21 3.74
#